data_AF-F6DDB0-F1
#
_entry.id   AF-F6DDB0-F1
#
_cell.length_a   1.000
_cell.length_b   1.000
_cell.length_c   1.000
_cell.angle_alpha   90.00
_cell.angle_beta   90.00
_cell.angle_gamma   90.00
#
_symmetry.space_group_name_H-M   'P 1'
#
loop_
_entity.id
_entity.type
_entity.pdbx_description
1 polymer ?
#
loop_
_entity_poly.entity_id
_entity_poly.type
_entity_poly.pdbx_seq_one_letter_code
_entity_poly.pdbx_strand_id
1 'polypeptide(L)'
;MGISRYWHWSAGILVAVLGACSSPQGVQPNMVAPGPRDDAGGDPTQACGETAKTTMGPQGEILVWNTANTLFVRLSGVSPYQLTESHAYAGTATPGGWWSYPAKAVHDPYVDTFTYAFPLADLGANPGDNLHVAGHAFLLSPSYRFAEGQGQVEYTVQACENTPPPPGKDIVVFNNINPFDNTAMANAKNQLMARNLVNYTTTGPRGAGTKVLFDRGRNSVCGGTGECSDAGLATFRSVIQGEGFTIEELNSTQGSLTALPLEVKVIFLWNPRETFTNAEINVLKQFADEGGRVIFVGEWQGYYDAISLENDFLGKMGAVMTNTGQAVDCGYNTLPQASLRPHQITQGMTNITIACSSVLVPGPNDYPLYYDSSNSKVLSAVATIDTTPLPLNYVGPQQVSLTPQSLAPLLNPHSSTGY
;
A
#
# COMPACT_ATOMS: atom_id res chain seq x y z
N MET A 1 -28.55 34.28 72.73
CA MET A 1 -27.72 34.19 73.96
C MET A 1 -27.62 32.73 74.38
N GLY A 2 -26.41 32.23 74.64
CA GLY A 2 -26.14 31.00 75.43
C GLY A 2 -26.28 29.67 74.68
N ILE A 3 -25.27 29.12 74.01
CA ILE A 3 -24.12 28.31 74.50
C ILE A 3 -24.45 26.82 74.76
N SER A 4 -23.92 25.98 73.85
CA SER A 4 -23.15 24.73 73.99
C SER A 4 -23.40 23.75 75.16
N ARG A 5 -23.57 22.46 74.83
CA ARG A 5 -22.98 21.32 75.57
C ARG A 5 -22.59 20.13 74.67
N TYR A 6 -21.27 19.93 74.58
CA TYR A 6 -20.48 18.71 74.78
C TYR A 6 -20.92 17.30 74.33
N TRP A 7 -20.09 16.75 73.44
CA TRP A 7 -19.46 15.43 73.36
C TRP A 7 -19.70 14.36 74.45
N HIS A 8 -19.94 13.10 74.01
CA HIS A 8 -19.07 11.94 74.29
C HIS A 8 -19.32 10.74 73.33
N TRP A 9 -18.25 10.32 72.62
CA TRP A 9 -17.74 8.97 72.29
C TRP A 9 -18.72 7.77 72.30
N SER A 10 -18.82 6.91 71.27
CA SER A 10 -17.77 5.96 70.84
C SER A 10 -18.10 5.21 69.53
N ALA A 11 -17.05 4.97 68.73
CA ALA A 11 -16.73 3.80 67.88
C ALA A 11 -17.78 3.17 66.93
N GLY A 12 -17.48 3.22 65.62
CA GLY A 12 -18.16 2.39 64.61
C GLY A 12 -17.60 2.54 63.19
N ILE A 13 -16.50 1.84 62.91
CA ILE A 13 -16.12 1.22 61.61
C ILE A 13 -15.86 2.12 60.38
N LEU A 14 -14.60 2.05 59.95
CA LEU A 14 -14.03 2.42 58.66
C LEU A 14 -14.61 1.55 57.52
N VAL A 15 -15.24 2.15 56.50
CA VAL A 15 -15.32 1.57 55.15
C VAL A 15 -15.14 2.68 54.12
N ALA A 16 -14.03 2.61 53.39
CA ALA A 16 -13.77 3.41 52.21
C ALA A 16 -14.66 2.93 51.05
N VAL A 17 -15.40 3.85 50.43
CA VAL A 17 -16.11 3.59 49.17
C VAL A 17 -15.13 3.90 48.03
N LEU A 18 -14.23 2.96 47.78
CA LEU A 18 -13.69 2.71 46.44
C LEU A 18 -14.58 1.64 45.83
N GLY A 19 -15.64 2.09 45.14
CA GLY A 19 -16.48 1.21 44.34
C GLY A 19 -15.67 0.72 43.15
N ALA A 20 -15.19 -0.51 43.26
CA ALA A 20 -14.69 -1.31 42.16
C ALA A 20 -15.75 -1.39 41.06
N CYS A 21 -15.47 -0.81 39.90
CA CYS A 21 -16.14 -1.21 38.67
C CYS A 21 -15.59 -2.58 38.29
N SER A 22 -16.35 -3.59 38.68
CA SER A 22 -16.24 -4.96 38.19
C SER A 22 -16.56 -4.96 36.70
N SER A 23 -15.70 -5.61 35.94
CA SER A 23 -15.85 -5.89 34.52
C SER A 23 -17.06 -6.80 34.25
N PRO A 24 -18.01 -6.38 33.39
CA PRO A 24 -18.74 -7.33 32.57
C PRO A 24 -17.94 -7.55 31.30
N GLN A 25 -17.21 -8.67 31.23
CA GLN A 25 -16.89 -9.27 29.94
C GLN A 25 -18.22 -9.58 29.23
N GLY A 26 -18.36 -9.14 27.98
CA GLY A 26 -19.45 -9.56 27.11
C GLY A 26 -20.57 -8.54 26.91
N VAL A 27 -20.23 -7.37 26.35
CA VAL A 27 -21.19 -6.62 25.54
C VAL A 27 -20.48 -6.25 24.24
N GLN A 28 -20.83 -6.95 23.15
CA GLN A 28 -20.48 -6.49 21.81
C GLN A 28 -21.06 -5.08 21.62
N PRO A 29 -20.31 -4.13 21.02
CA PRO A 29 -20.85 -2.82 20.72
C PRO A 29 -22.04 -2.99 19.77
N ASN A 30 -23.23 -2.64 20.26
CA ASN A 30 -24.43 -2.55 19.46
C ASN A 30 -24.26 -1.34 18.52
N MET A 31 -23.99 -1.58 17.23
CA MET A 31 -23.95 -0.54 16.21
C MET A 31 -25.08 -0.75 15.20
N VAL A 32 -25.92 0.28 15.06
CA VAL A 32 -26.78 0.47 13.90
C VAL A 32 -26.11 1.58 13.08
N ALA A 33 -25.80 1.28 11.81
CA ALA A 33 -24.95 1.99 10.83
C ALA A 33 -23.45 1.59 10.89
N PRO A 34 -22.77 1.38 9.74
CA PRO A 34 -21.46 0.72 9.67
C PRO A 34 -20.41 1.61 10.33
N GLY A 35 -19.96 1.23 11.51
CA GLY A 35 -19.00 1.99 12.27
C GLY A 35 -17.53 1.72 11.88
N PRO A 36 -16.61 2.52 12.45
CA PRO A 36 -15.19 2.57 12.10
C PRO A 36 -14.48 1.23 12.36
N ARG A 37 -13.54 0.87 11.49
CA ARG A 37 -12.67 -0.29 11.70
C ARG A 37 -11.37 0.12 12.40
N ASP A 38 -11.02 -0.64 13.45
CA ASP A 38 -9.80 -0.53 14.26
C ASP A 38 -8.50 -0.95 13.52
N ASP A 39 -8.56 -1.16 12.20
CA ASP A 39 -7.46 -1.67 11.37
C ASP A 39 -7.02 -0.73 10.25
N ALA A 40 -7.65 0.44 10.10
CA ALA A 40 -7.49 1.29 8.95
C ALA A 40 -6.29 2.25 9.09
N GLY A 41 -5.10 1.70 9.31
CA GLY A 41 -3.80 2.38 9.27
C GLY A 41 -3.48 2.97 7.90
N GLY A 42 -4.34 3.85 7.39
CA GLY A 42 -4.06 4.68 6.23
C GLY A 42 -2.83 5.52 6.54
N ASP A 43 -1.83 5.43 5.68
CA ASP A 43 -0.69 6.31 5.71
C ASP A 43 -1.06 7.58 4.92
N PRO A 44 -0.93 8.81 5.49
CA PRO A 44 -1.13 10.05 4.74
C PRO A 44 -0.28 10.15 3.47
N THR A 45 0.79 9.38 3.33
CA THR A 45 1.55 9.24 2.06
C THR A 45 0.72 8.63 0.92
N GLN A 46 -0.37 7.93 1.24
CA GLN A 46 -1.33 7.33 0.31
C GLN A 46 -2.47 8.31 -0.05
N ALA A 47 -2.39 9.57 0.36
CA ALA A 47 -3.39 10.55 0.00
C ALA A 47 -3.42 10.76 -1.52
N CYS A 48 -4.63 10.86 -2.07
CA CYS A 48 -4.90 11.12 -3.47
C CYS A 48 -4.58 12.55 -3.92
N GLY A 49 -4.17 13.39 -2.97
CA GLY A 49 -3.79 14.79 -3.18
C GLY A 49 -3.36 15.39 -1.84
N GLU A 50 -3.63 16.68 -1.65
CA GLU A 50 -3.26 17.35 -0.40
C GLU A 50 -3.99 16.78 0.82
N THR A 51 -3.28 16.79 1.95
CA THR A 51 -3.86 16.50 3.26
C THR A 51 -4.25 17.81 3.94
N ALA A 52 -5.32 17.81 4.70
CA ALA A 52 -5.73 18.96 5.51
C ALA A 52 -5.40 18.71 6.98
N LYS A 53 -4.82 19.73 7.63
CA LYS A 53 -4.47 19.68 9.05
C LYS A 53 -5.09 20.85 9.80
N THR A 54 -5.65 20.60 10.98
CA THR A 54 -6.15 21.64 11.89
C THR A 54 -5.90 21.25 13.35
N THR A 55 -6.13 22.17 14.27
CA THR A 55 -5.95 21.93 15.72
C THR A 55 -7.27 21.54 16.39
N MET A 56 -7.18 20.68 17.40
CA MET A 56 -8.24 20.42 18.38
C MET A 56 -7.94 21.16 19.68
N GLY A 57 -7.94 22.50 19.61
CA GLY A 57 -7.39 23.33 20.69
C GLY A 57 -5.85 23.19 20.82
N PRO A 58 -5.27 23.62 21.96
CA PRO A 58 -3.82 23.62 22.14
C PRO A 58 -3.19 22.25 22.40
N GLN A 59 -4.00 21.22 22.67
CA GLN A 59 -3.54 19.90 23.11
C GLN A 59 -3.78 18.78 22.10
N GLY A 60 -4.40 19.05 20.95
CA GLY A 60 -4.67 18.03 19.94
C GLY A 60 -4.67 18.55 18.51
N GLU A 61 -4.65 17.63 17.56
CA GLU A 61 -4.66 17.91 16.13
C GLU A 61 -5.60 16.97 15.38
N ILE A 62 -6.07 17.43 14.22
CA ILE A 62 -6.81 16.64 13.22
C ILE A 62 -5.99 16.64 11.93
N LEU A 63 -5.79 15.47 11.34
CA LEU A 63 -5.25 15.30 10.00
C LEU A 63 -6.28 14.53 9.15
N VAL A 64 -6.56 15.04 7.94
CA VAL A 64 -7.57 14.53 7.03
C VAL A 64 -6.96 14.28 5.66
N TRP A 65 -7.25 13.13 5.07
CA TRP A 65 -6.88 12.81 3.70
C TRP A 65 -7.86 11.79 3.12
N ASN A 66 -7.93 11.65 1.80
CA ASN A 66 -8.65 10.55 1.17
C ASN A 66 -7.78 9.72 0.24
N THR A 67 -8.18 8.46 0.12
CA THR A 67 -7.81 7.54 -0.94
C THR A 67 -8.93 7.47 -1.99
N ALA A 68 -8.86 6.53 -2.93
CA ALA A 68 -9.86 6.38 -4.00
C ALA A 68 -11.26 6.08 -3.49
N ASN A 69 -11.38 5.44 -2.34
CA ASN A 69 -12.64 4.96 -1.81
C ASN A 69 -12.88 5.32 -0.34
N THR A 70 -11.90 5.90 0.35
CA THR A 70 -11.96 6.08 1.81
C THR A 70 -11.41 7.44 2.21
N LEU A 71 -12.16 8.15 3.05
CA LEU A 71 -11.69 9.33 3.78
C LEU A 71 -11.14 8.88 5.13
N PHE A 72 -9.97 9.38 5.50
CA PHE A 72 -9.35 9.13 6.78
C PHE A 72 -9.33 10.40 7.62
N VAL A 73 -9.61 10.25 8.92
CA VAL A 73 -9.57 11.32 9.92
C VAL A 73 -8.72 10.84 11.09
N ARG A 74 -7.49 11.34 11.18
CA ARG A 74 -6.59 11.03 12.28
C ARG A 74 -6.66 12.12 13.34
N LEU A 75 -6.91 11.71 14.57
CA LEU A 75 -6.84 12.54 15.75
C LEU A 75 -5.57 12.23 16.50
N SER A 76 -4.91 13.25 17.05
CA SER A 76 -3.69 13.06 17.84
C SER A 76 -3.61 14.02 19.00
N GLY A 77 -2.96 13.59 20.09
CA GLY A 77 -2.55 14.47 21.17
C GLY A 77 -1.23 15.17 20.83
N VAL A 78 -1.14 16.47 21.13
CA VAL A 78 0.13 17.20 21.09
C VAL A 78 0.90 16.82 22.34
N SER A 79 2.14 16.35 22.18
CA SER A 79 2.97 15.92 23.30
C SER A 79 2.97 16.96 24.43
N PRO A 80 2.71 16.55 25.70
CA PRO A 80 2.68 15.17 26.20
C PRO A 80 1.27 14.57 26.33
N TYR A 81 0.25 15.08 25.65
CA TYR A 81 -1.12 14.58 25.80
C TYR A 81 -1.38 13.32 24.97
N GLN A 82 -2.17 12.40 25.51
CA GLN A 82 -2.63 11.17 24.87
C GLN A 82 -4.16 11.12 24.85
N LEU A 83 -4.74 10.44 23.86
CA LEU A 83 -6.18 10.25 23.70
C LEU A 83 -6.68 9.19 24.68
N THR A 84 -7.71 9.53 25.46
CA THR A 84 -8.44 8.58 26.33
C THR A 84 -9.77 8.15 25.73
N GLU A 85 -10.41 9.06 25.00
CA GLU A 85 -11.63 8.83 24.22
C GLU A 85 -11.62 9.84 23.07
N SER A 86 -12.09 9.41 21.89
CA SER A 86 -12.13 10.28 20.72
C SER A 86 -13.37 10.02 19.88
N HIS A 87 -13.78 11.06 19.14
CA HIS A 87 -14.97 11.12 18.30
C HIS A 87 -14.62 11.77 16.98
N ALA A 88 -15.15 11.25 15.88
CA ALA A 88 -14.97 11.83 14.56
C ALA A 88 -16.28 11.93 13.78
N TYR A 89 -16.36 12.96 12.96
CA TYR A 89 -17.43 13.20 12.01
C TYR A 89 -16.83 13.52 10.63
N ALA A 90 -17.47 12.98 9.59
CA ALA A 90 -17.27 13.40 8.21
C ALA A 90 -18.64 13.40 7.50
N GLY A 91 -18.93 14.43 6.71
CA GLY A 91 -20.17 14.49 5.93
C GLY A 91 -20.29 15.76 5.09
N THR A 92 -21.29 15.80 4.21
CA THR A 92 -21.56 16.95 3.33
C THR A 92 -22.27 18.10 4.03
N ALA A 93 -22.69 17.91 5.29
CA ALA A 93 -23.32 18.93 6.12
C ALA A 93 -22.44 19.25 7.32
N THR A 94 -22.56 20.46 7.86
CA THR A 94 -21.85 20.83 9.08
C THR A 94 -22.25 19.90 10.22
N PRO A 95 -21.31 19.35 11.00
CA PRO A 95 -21.65 18.55 12.16
C PRO A 95 -22.49 19.37 13.15
N GLY A 96 -23.37 18.68 13.88
CA GLY A 96 -23.99 19.26 15.06
C GLY A 96 -23.00 19.38 16.22
N GLY A 97 -23.49 19.43 17.46
CA GLY A 97 -22.62 19.29 18.63
C GLY A 97 -21.89 17.94 18.65
N TRP A 98 -20.84 17.80 19.44
CA TRP A 98 -20.02 16.58 19.46
C TRP A 98 -20.79 15.28 19.78
N TRP A 99 -21.93 15.38 20.47
CA TRP A 99 -22.89 14.27 20.67
C TRP A 99 -23.46 13.68 19.37
N SER A 100 -23.31 14.38 18.24
CA SER A 100 -23.78 13.97 16.92
C SER A 100 -22.73 13.22 16.11
N TYR A 101 -21.55 12.95 16.67
CA TYR A 101 -20.45 12.33 15.93
C TYR A 101 -20.70 10.82 15.89
N PRO A 102 -20.92 10.23 14.70
CA PRO A 102 -21.32 8.83 14.58
C PRO A 102 -20.18 7.87 14.92
N ALA A 103 -18.92 8.29 14.73
CA ALA A 103 -17.75 7.48 15.01
C ALA A 103 -17.15 7.84 16.37
N LYS A 104 -16.94 6.84 17.23
CA LYS A 104 -16.41 6.98 18.58
C LYS A 104 -15.55 5.81 19.01
N ALA A 105 -14.52 6.08 19.79
CA ALA A 105 -13.62 5.08 20.36
C ALA A 105 -13.17 5.49 21.78
N VAL A 106 -13.05 4.50 22.66
CA VAL A 106 -12.44 4.63 23.99
C VAL A 106 -11.11 3.89 23.97
N HIS A 107 -10.05 4.51 24.49
CA HIS A 107 -8.68 4.02 24.37
C HIS A 107 -8.17 3.48 25.71
N ASP A 108 -7.89 2.18 25.76
CA ASP A 108 -7.22 1.51 26.88
C ASP A 108 -6.23 0.47 26.33
N PRO A 109 -4.90 0.74 26.36
CA PRO A 109 -4.24 1.91 26.94
C PRO A 109 -4.48 3.21 26.16
N TYR A 110 -4.16 4.36 26.76
CA TYR A 110 -4.18 5.65 26.06
C TYR A 110 -3.21 5.66 24.88
N VAL A 111 -3.61 6.33 23.80
CA VAL A 111 -2.86 6.34 22.53
C VAL A 111 -2.50 7.76 22.12
N ASP A 112 -1.34 7.94 21.49
CA ASP A 112 -0.93 9.27 21.00
C ASP A 112 -1.77 9.70 19.78
N THR A 113 -2.19 8.73 18.97
CA THR A 113 -2.93 8.96 17.72
C THR A 113 -3.98 7.87 17.48
N PHE A 114 -5.09 8.22 16.86
CA PHE A 114 -6.11 7.28 16.40
C PHE A 114 -6.68 7.71 15.05
N THR A 115 -6.89 6.77 14.12
CA THR A 115 -7.37 7.07 12.75
C THR A 115 -8.72 6.44 12.50
N TYR A 116 -9.69 7.27 12.12
CA TYR A 116 -11.00 6.85 11.63
C TYR A 116 -10.99 6.73 10.11
N ALA A 117 -11.72 5.76 9.57
CA ALA A 117 -11.90 5.57 8.15
C ALA A 117 -13.40 5.59 7.80
N PHE A 118 -13.76 6.42 6.82
CA PHE A 118 -15.11 6.61 6.32
C PHE A 118 -15.12 6.25 4.83
N PRO A 119 -15.85 5.21 4.40
CA PRO A 119 -16.02 4.95 2.97
C PRO A 119 -16.66 6.16 2.28
N LEU A 120 -16.05 6.68 1.22
CA LEU A 120 -16.55 7.85 0.49
C LEU A 120 -17.96 7.59 -0.08
N ALA A 121 -18.25 6.35 -0.46
CA ALA A 121 -19.56 5.92 -0.92
C ALA A 121 -20.64 6.08 0.16
N ASP A 122 -20.32 5.77 1.42
CA ASP A 122 -21.26 5.92 2.54
C ASP A 122 -21.53 7.39 2.86
N LEU A 123 -20.56 8.26 2.57
CA LEU A 123 -20.71 9.72 2.67
C LEU A 123 -21.45 10.34 1.48
N GLY A 124 -21.70 9.57 0.41
CA GLY A 124 -22.22 10.08 -0.86
C GLY A 124 -21.30 11.11 -1.52
N ALA A 125 -19.99 11.03 -1.25
CA ALA A 125 -19.01 12.03 -1.63
C ALA A 125 -18.19 11.59 -2.85
N ASN A 126 -17.99 12.51 -3.80
CA ASN A 126 -17.18 12.31 -5.00
C ASN A 126 -15.96 13.25 -4.98
N PRO A 127 -14.92 12.96 -5.76
CA PRO A 127 -13.85 13.91 -6.01
C PRO A 127 -14.35 15.31 -6.42
N GLY A 128 -13.83 16.34 -5.75
CA GLY A 128 -14.23 17.73 -5.90
C GLY A 128 -15.31 18.20 -4.91
N ASP A 129 -16.00 17.27 -4.23
CA ASP A 129 -16.98 17.64 -3.19
C ASP A 129 -16.28 18.13 -1.93
N ASN A 130 -16.88 19.10 -1.24
CA ASN A 130 -16.41 19.57 0.06
C ASN A 130 -17.11 18.80 1.19
N LEU A 131 -16.33 18.26 2.10
CA LEU A 131 -16.79 17.60 3.32
C LEU A 131 -16.46 18.45 4.54
N HIS A 132 -17.40 18.50 5.48
CA HIS A 132 -17.14 18.98 6.82
C HIS A 132 -16.60 17.82 7.65
N VAL A 133 -15.38 17.99 8.15
CA VAL A 133 -14.72 17.01 9.02
C VAL A 133 -14.51 17.62 10.38
N ALA A 134 -14.84 16.88 11.44
CA ALA A 134 -14.64 17.34 12.79
C ALA A 134 -14.15 16.22 13.71
N GLY A 135 -13.39 16.64 14.72
CA GLY A 135 -12.79 15.78 15.72
C GLY A 135 -13.05 16.34 17.10
N HIS A 136 -13.30 15.45 18.04
CA HIS A 136 -13.39 15.76 19.47
C HIS A 136 -12.62 14.68 20.24
N ALA A 137 -11.88 15.06 21.26
CA ALA A 137 -11.14 14.12 22.08
C ALA A 137 -11.02 14.56 23.53
N PHE A 138 -11.10 13.58 24.42
CA PHE A 138 -10.63 13.70 25.79
C PHE A 138 -9.15 13.28 25.84
N LEU A 139 -8.34 14.16 26.41
CA LEU A 139 -6.89 14.09 26.39
C LEU A 139 -6.35 14.09 27.82
N LEU A 140 -5.34 13.26 28.08
CA LEU A 140 -4.68 13.18 29.38
C LEU A 140 -3.16 13.23 29.22
N SER A 141 -2.50 14.06 30.04
CA SER A 141 -1.04 14.02 30.16
C SER A 141 -0.57 12.96 31.17
N PRO A 142 0.71 12.54 31.14
CA PRO A 142 1.33 11.73 32.18
C PRO A 142 1.25 12.34 33.60
N SER A 143 1.03 13.66 33.68
CA SER A 143 0.82 14.39 34.94
C SER A 143 -0.65 14.49 35.33
N TYR A 144 -1.52 13.68 34.72
CA TYR A 144 -2.97 13.63 34.95
C TYR A 144 -3.69 14.96 34.71
N ARG A 145 -3.15 15.80 33.80
CA ARG A 145 -3.87 17.00 33.36
C ARG A 145 -4.85 16.59 32.27
N PHE A 146 -6.12 16.82 32.55
CA PHE A 146 -7.20 16.60 31.61
C PHE A 146 -7.36 17.80 30.68
N ALA A 147 -7.58 17.52 29.40
CA ALA A 147 -7.96 18.50 28.40
C ALA A 147 -9.06 17.94 27.51
N GLU A 148 -9.91 18.82 27.02
CA GLU A 148 -10.92 18.53 26.00
C GLU A 148 -10.54 19.30 24.75
N GLY A 149 -10.37 18.59 23.65
CA GLY A 149 -10.03 19.16 22.35
C GLY A 149 -11.18 19.00 21.39
N GLN A 150 -11.50 20.06 20.64
CA GLN A 150 -12.42 20.00 19.51
C GLN A 150 -11.90 20.84 18.35
N GLY A 151 -12.11 20.36 17.14
CA GLY A 151 -11.69 21.04 15.92
C GLY A 151 -12.54 20.63 14.74
N GLN A 152 -12.55 21.49 13.71
CA GLN A 152 -13.22 21.22 12.44
C GLN A 152 -12.41 21.78 11.28
N VAL A 153 -12.55 21.14 10.13
CA VAL A 153 -11.90 21.53 8.88
C VAL A 153 -12.82 21.18 7.71
N GLU A 154 -12.86 22.05 6.70
CA GLU A 154 -13.44 21.69 5.41
C GLU A 154 -12.37 20.98 4.57
N TYR A 155 -12.72 19.85 3.99
CA TYR A 155 -11.84 19.06 3.15
C TYR A 155 -12.48 18.83 1.79
N THR A 156 -11.82 19.29 0.73
CA THR A 156 -12.20 18.92 -0.64
C THR A 156 -11.71 17.50 -0.90
N VAL A 157 -12.61 16.59 -1.25
CA VAL A 157 -12.24 15.22 -1.64
C VAL A 157 -11.36 15.31 -2.88
N GLN A 158 -10.13 14.83 -2.75
CA GLN A 158 -9.17 14.84 -3.84
C GLN A 158 -9.52 13.73 -4.82
N ALA A 159 -9.53 14.06 -6.11
CA ALA A 159 -9.45 13.03 -7.12
C ALA A 159 -8.12 12.31 -6.93
N CYS A 160 -8.14 10.99 -6.85
CA CYS A 160 -6.90 10.24 -7.03
C CYS A 160 -6.43 10.52 -8.43
N GLU A 161 -5.43 11.38 -8.51
CA GLU A 161 -4.63 11.46 -9.68
C GLU A 161 -4.07 10.06 -9.88
N ASN A 162 -4.68 9.32 -10.80
CA ASN A 162 -3.99 8.30 -11.58
C ASN A 162 -2.99 9.03 -12.49
N THR A 163 -2.22 9.98 -11.96
CA THR A 163 -1.11 10.56 -12.68
C THR A 163 -0.04 9.49 -12.63
N PRO A 164 0.35 8.94 -13.78
CA PRO A 164 1.35 7.89 -13.83
C PRO A 164 2.61 8.37 -13.10
N PRO A 165 3.21 7.55 -12.21
CA PRO A 165 4.47 7.87 -11.56
C PRO A 165 5.49 8.37 -12.58
N PRO A 166 6.26 9.44 -12.26
CA PRO A 166 7.34 9.86 -13.14
C PRO A 166 8.35 8.71 -13.28
N PRO A 167 9.00 8.58 -14.44
CA PRO A 167 9.98 7.52 -14.65
C PRO A 167 11.22 7.70 -13.76
N GLY A 168 11.68 6.58 -13.17
CA GLY A 168 12.72 6.59 -12.14
C GLY A 168 12.14 7.02 -10.79
N LYS A 169 12.57 6.37 -9.70
CA LYS A 169 11.85 6.30 -8.42
C LYS A 169 10.59 5.42 -8.46
N ASP A 170 10.46 4.57 -9.48
CA ASP A 170 9.29 3.73 -9.66
C ASP A 170 9.59 2.23 -9.51
N ILE A 171 8.59 1.52 -8.98
CA ILE A 171 8.52 0.07 -8.99
C ILE A 171 7.45 -0.36 -10.00
N VAL A 172 7.86 -1.13 -11.01
CA VAL A 172 6.95 -1.69 -12.02
C VAL A 172 6.74 -3.16 -11.73
N VAL A 173 5.49 -3.61 -11.72
CA VAL A 173 5.14 -5.01 -11.41
C VAL A 173 4.51 -5.68 -12.61
N PHE A 174 5.05 -6.84 -12.96
CA PHE A 174 4.48 -7.76 -13.93
C PHE A 174 4.26 -9.11 -13.26
N ASN A 175 3.02 -9.52 -13.05
CA ASN A 175 2.71 -10.84 -12.50
C ASN A 175 2.51 -11.86 -13.62
N ASN A 176 3.45 -11.82 -14.55
CA ASN A 176 3.56 -12.64 -15.75
C ASN A 176 4.96 -12.44 -16.35
N ILE A 177 5.71 -13.53 -16.55
CA ILE A 177 7.04 -13.55 -17.17
C ILE A 177 6.92 -13.51 -18.70
N ASN A 178 5.84 -14.08 -19.25
CA ASN A 178 5.68 -14.30 -20.68
C ASN A 178 5.70 -13.04 -21.56
N PRO A 179 5.33 -11.81 -21.13
CA PRO A 179 5.49 -10.62 -21.96
C PRO A 179 6.92 -10.39 -22.46
N PHE A 180 7.92 -11.02 -21.80
CA PHE A 180 9.34 -10.88 -22.08
C PHE A 180 9.95 -12.10 -22.79
N ASP A 181 9.24 -13.23 -22.90
CA ASP A 181 9.74 -14.40 -23.61
C ASP A 181 9.73 -14.19 -25.14
N ASN A 182 10.43 -15.07 -25.86
CA ASN A 182 10.53 -14.97 -27.32
C ASN A 182 9.18 -15.05 -28.05
N THR A 183 8.20 -15.79 -27.51
CA THR A 183 6.88 -15.93 -28.13
C THR A 183 6.15 -14.60 -28.10
N ALA A 184 6.06 -13.96 -26.93
CA ALA A 184 5.40 -12.65 -26.82
C ALA A 184 6.23 -11.54 -27.49
N MET A 185 7.56 -11.62 -27.44
CA MET A 185 8.46 -10.66 -28.09
C MET A 185 8.46 -10.73 -29.62
N ALA A 186 7.80 -11.73 -30.23
CA ALA A 186 7.44 -11.67 -31.65
C ALA A 186 6.48 -10.51 -31.95
N ASN A 187 5.72 -10.03 -30.96
CA ASN A 187 4.93 -8.81 -31.06
C ASN A 187 5.83 -7.57 -30.94
N ALA A 188 5.87 -6.74 -31.99
CA ALA A 188 6.63 -5.49 -32.02
C ALA A 188 6.25 -4.51 -30.89
N LYS A 189 5.05 -4.61 -30.32
CA LYS A 189 4.60 -3.77 -29.20
C LYS A 189 5.13 -4.25 -27.84
N ASN A 190 5.37 -5.55 -27.65
CA ASN A 190 6.15 -6.05 -26.51
C ASN A 190 7.59 -5.57 -26.59
N GLN A 191 8.19 -5.57 -27.78
CA GLN A 191 9.52 -4.99 -27.99
C GLN A 191 9.53 -3.47 -27.70
N LEU A 192 8.47 -2.74 -28.06
CA LEU A 192 8.35 -1.32 -27.74
C LEU A 192 8.23 -1.08 -26.23
N MET A 193 7.45 -1.88 -25.53
CA MET A 193 7.38 -1.86 -24.06
C MET A 193 8.76 -2.06 -23.45
N ALA A 194 9.51 -3.06 -23.91
CA ALA A 194 10.88 -3.32 -23.46
C ALA A 194 11.81 -2.11 -23.64
N ARG A 195 11.74 -1.43 -24.78
CA ARG A 195 12.47 -0.17 -25.00
C ARG A 195 12.04 0.91 -24.02
N ASN A 196 10.73 1.13 -23.85
CA ASN A 196 10.20 2.16 -22.95
C ASN A 196 10.51 1.89 -21.45
N LEU A 197 10.73 0.62 -21.08
CA LEU A 197 11.13 0.25 -19.72
C LEU A 197 12.55 0.73 -19.38
N VAL A 198 13.47 0.71 -20.35
CA VAL A 198 14.90 1.02 -20.13
C VAL A 198 15.30 2.41 -20.62
N ASN A 199 14.66 2.90 -21.69
CA ASN A 199 14.99 4.17 -22.34
C ASN A 199 14.12 5.33 -21.83
N TYR A 200 14.07 5.49 -20.50
CA TYR A 200 13.38 6.60 -19.85
C TYR A 200 14.35 7.70 -19.42
N THR A 201 13.82 8.90 -19.16
CA THR A 201 14.58 10.04 -18.64
C THR A 201 14.19 10.33 -17.20
N THR A 202 15.16 10.60 -16.33
CA THR A 202 14.93 10.99 -14.94
C THR A 202 15.94 12.08 -14.54
N THR A 203 15.66 12.82 -13.47
CA THR A 203 16.51 13.92 -13.00
C THR A 203 17.69 13.45 -12.14
N GLY A 204 17.66 12.21 -11.63
CA GLY A 204 18.72 11.65 -10.81
C GLY A 204 19.91 11.08 -11.62
N PRO A 205 21.06 10.81 -10.96
CA PRO A 205 22.28 10.34 -11.63
C PRO A 205 22.09 9.02 -12.40
N ARG A 206 21.10 8.20 -12.03
CA ARG A 206 20.78 6.93 -12.71
C ARG A 206 20.21 7.13 -14.12
N GLY A 207 19.73 8.33 -14.46
CA GLY A 207 19.19 8.62 -15.79
C GLY A 207 20.20 8.44 -16.93
N ALA A 208 21.49 8.63 -16.64
CA ALA A 208 22.60 8.43 -17.57
C ALA A 208 23.22 7.02 -17.49
N GLY A 209 22.67 6.13 -16.66
CA GLY A 209 23.16 4.76 -16.54
C GLY A 209 23.07 4.00 -17.87
N THR A 210 24.00 3.07 -18.08
CA THR A 210 24.17 2.28 -19.30
C THR A 210 24.00 0.79 -19.07
N LYS A 211 23.70 0.36 -17.84
CA LYS A 211 23.52 -1.04 -17.47
C LYS A 211 22.10 -1.35 -17.03
N VAL A 212 21.65 -2.55 -17.38
CA VAL A 212 20.43 -3.19 -16.88
C VAL A 212 20.84 -4.46 -16.12
N LEU A 213 20.45 -4.58 -14.86
CA LEU A 213 20.70 -5.78 -14.07
C LEU A 213 19.55 -6.75 -14.17
N PHE A 214 19.86 -8.02 -14.42
CA PHE A 214 18.94 -9.13 -14.24
C PHE A 214 19.32 -9.86 -12.97
N ASP A 215 18.48 -9.75 -11.95
CA ASP A 215 18.60 -10.56 -10.75
C ASP A 215 17.71 -11.79 -10.87
N ARG A 216 18.34 -12.93 -11.21
CA ARG A 216 17.71 -14.26 -11.24
C ARG A 216 18.16 -15.12 -10.06
N GLY A 217 18.60 -14.47 -8.98
CA GLY A 217 18.97 -15.10 -7.72
C GLY A 217 17.75 -15.45 -6.86
N ARG A 218 17.89 -15.51 -5.53
CA ARG A 218 16.78 -15.74 -4.57
C ARG A 218 15.97 -17.00 -4.85
N ASN A 219 16.66 -18.07 -5.25
CA ASN A 219 16.04 -19.33 -5.65
C ASN A 219 14.95 -19.15 -6.74
N SER A 220 15.15 -18.16 -7.62
CA SER A 220 14.24 -17.88 -8.72
C SER A 220 14.16 -19.07 -9.68
N VAL A 221 12.96 -19.36 -10.14
CA VAL A 221 12.73 -20.34 -11.22
C VAL A 221 13.35 -19.89 -12.55
N CYS A 222 13.73 -18.61 -12.67
CA CYS A 222 14.42 -18.04 -13.81
C CYS A 222 15.93 -18.25 -13.81
N GLY A 223 16.51 -18.81 -12.76
CA GLY A 223 17.96 -18.99 -12.58
C GLY A 223 18.69 -19.96 -13.53
N GLY A 224 18.09 -20.37 -14.66
CA GLY A 224 18.82 -21.13 -15.70
C GLY A 224 18.02 -22.09 -16.58
N THR A 225 16.71 -22.24 -16.37
CA THR A 225 15.86 -23.16 -17.17
C THR A 225 14.51 -22.52 -17.52
N GLY A 226 13.87 -22.96 -18.62
CA GLY A 226 12.51 -22.54 -18.97
C GLY A 226 12.41 -21.20 -19.72
N GLU A 227 11.25 -20.55 -19.60
CA GLU A 227 10.82 -19.40 -20.40
C GLU A 227 11.62 -18.12 -20.12
N CYS A 228 12.20 -17.98 -18.92
CA CYS A 228 13.08 -16.88 -18.53
C CYS A 228 14.60 -17.23 -18.55
N SER A 229 14.97 -18.31 -19.24
CA SER A 229 16.38 -18.61 -19.58
C SER A 229 16.97 -17.59 -20.56
N ASP A 230 18.30 -17.57 -20.72
CA ASP A 230 18.94 -16.69 -21.72
C ASP A 230 18.44 -16.93 -23.14
N ALA A 231 18.19 -18.19 -23.49
CA ALA A 231 17.60 -18.57 -24.75
C ALA A 231 16.13 -18.12 -24.83
N GLY A 232 15.35 -18.32 -23.77
CA GLY A 232 13.93 -17.92 -23.69
C GLY A 232 13.71 -16.41 -23.77
N LEU A 233 14.65 -15.62 -23.26
CA LEU A 233 14.62 -14.14 -23.26
C LEU A 233 15.48 -13.51 -24.37
N ALA A 234 16.00 -14.30 -25.33
CA ALA A 234 17.00 -13.82 -26.29
C ALA A 234 16.54 -12.56 -27.06
N THR A 235 15.27 -12.50 -27.48
CA THR A 235 14.71 -11.34 -28.18
C THR A 235 14.62 -10.12 -27.26
N PHE A 236 14.17 -10.30 -26.01
CA PHE A 236 14.11 -9.23 -25.01
C PHE A 236 15.50 -8.67 -24.70
N ARG A 237 16.49 -9.54 -24.51
CA ARG A 237 17.89 -9.15 -24.31
C ARG A 237 18.42 -8.37 -25.50
N SER A 238 18.16 -8.84 -26.73
CA SER A 238 18.57 -8.15 -27.95
C SER A 238 17.94 -6.77 -28.10
N VAL A 239 16.68 -6.59 -27.68
CA VAL A 239 16.02 -5.28 -27.72
C VAL A 239 16.69 -4.30 -26.75
N ILE A 240 16.95 -4.71 -25.51
CA ILE A 240 17.65 -3.88 -24.52
C ILE A 240 19.06 -3.50 -25.00
N GLN A 241 19.80 -4.47 -25.55
CA GLN A 241 21.13 -4.24 -26.10
C GLN A 241 21.11 -3.33 -27.33
N GLY A 242 20.07 -3.43 -28.16
CA GLY A 242 19.85 -2.55 -29.31
C GLY A 242 19.65 -1.07 -28.93
N GLU A 243 19.13 -0.81 -27.72
CA GLU A 243 19.04 0.55 -27.13
C GLU A 243 20.38 1.03 -26.53
N GLY A 244 21.45 0.24 -26.63
CA GLY A 244 22.79 0.59 -26.17
C GLY A 244 23.10 0.23 -24.71
N PHE A 245 22.21 -0.51 -24.03
CA PHE A 245 22.45 -0.97 -22.66
C PHE A 245 23.22 -2.29 -22.62
N THR A 246 24.10 -2.47 -21.63
CA THR A 246 24.63 -3.79 -21.30
C THR A 246 23.74 -4.48 -20.27
N ILE A 247 23.59 -5.80 -20.40
CA ILE A 247 22.87 -6.63 -19.43
C ILE A 247 23.91 -7.35 -18.58
N GLU A 248 23.79 -7.23 -17.26
CA GLU A 248 24.62 -7.96 -16.30
C GLU A 248 23.74 -8.80 -15.38
N GLU A 249 24.20 -10.01 -15.10
CA GLU A 249 23.52 -10.95 -14.21
C GLU A 249 24.00 -10.71 -12.78
N LEU A 250 23.06 -10.41 -11.88
CA LEU A 250 23.37 -10.19 -10.47
C LEU A 250 23.33 -11.49 -9.66
N ASN A 251 22.30 -12.30 -9.87
CA ASN A 251 22.07 -13.58 -9.19
C ASN A 251 22.26 -13.51 -7.66
N SER A 252 21.57 -12.57 -7.02
CA SER A 252 21.75 -12.27 -5.59
C SER A 252 21.23 -13.40 -4.68
N THR A 253 21.86 -13.61 -3.55
CA THR A 253 21.35 -14.45 -2.45
C THR A 253 20.82 -13.61 -1.29
N GLN A 254 19.99 -14.21 -0.43
CA GLN A 254 19.84 -13.87 0.99
C GLN A 254 20.77 -12.78 1.59
N GLY A 255 20.46 -11.48 1.59
CA GLY A 255 21.30 -10.46 2.25
C GLY A 255 22.52 -9.94 1.46
N SER A 256 22.72 -10.38 0.23
CA SER A 256 23.91 -10.04 -0.58
C SER A 256 23.82 -8.70 -1.33
N LEU A 257 22.61 -8.15 -1.52
CA LEU A 257 22.42 -6.90 -2.24
C LEU A 257 22.77 -5.71 -1.33
N THR A 258 24.05 -5.34 -1.29
CA THR A 258 24.57 -4.30 -0.40
C THR A 258 24.84 -2.95 -1.08
N ALA A 259 24.97 -2.93 -2.41
CA ALA A 259 25.10 -1.72 -3.23
C ALA A 259 24.79 -2.03 -4.70
N LEU A 260 24.48 -0.99 -5.49
CA LEU A 260 24.33 -1.07 -6.94
C LEU A 260 25.31 -0.12 -7.66
N PRO A 261 26.13 -0.61 -8.62
CA PRO A 261 27.08 0.23 -9.38
C PRO A 261 26.40 1.42 -10.03
N LEU A 262 27.04 2.59 -10.07
CA LEU A 262 26.43 3.85 -10.55
C LEU A 262 25.90 3.79 -11.98
N GLU A 263 26.49 2.94 -12.83
CA GLU A 263 26.10 2.76 -14.22
C GLU A 263 24.79 1.99 -14.39
N VAL A 264 24.28 1.36 -13.33
CA VAL A 264 22.99 0.67 -13.36
C VAL A 264 21.87 1.69 -13.45
N LYS A 265 20.99 1.52 -14.44
CA LYS A 265 19.78 2.32 -14.65
C LYS A 265 18.52 1.56 -14.25
N VAL A 266 18.46 0.27 -14.55
CA VAL A 266 17.29 -0.59 -14.26
C VAL A 266 17.75 -1.89 -13.60
N ILE A 267 16.97 -2.39 -12.66
CA ILE A 267 17.10 -3.74 -12.13
C ILE A 267 15.78 -4.50 -12.32
N PHE A 268 15.87 -5.69 -12.93
CA PHE A 268 14.78 -6.66 -12.99
C PHE A 268 15.00 -7.71 -11.91
N LEU A 269 14.02 -7.85 -11.01
CA LEU A 269 13.94 -8.90 -10.00
C LEU A 269 13.05 -10.01 -10.57
N TRP A 270 13.68 -11.06 -11.09
CA TRP A 270 12.97 -12.12 -11.78
C TRP A 270 12.52 -13.20 -10.81
N ASN A 271 11.21 -13.30 -10.60
CA ASN A 271 10.52 -14.37 -9.89
C ASN A 271 11.21 -14.82 -8.58
N PRO A 272 11.52 -13.91 -7.65
CA PRO A 272 12.26 -14.25 -6.43
C PRO A 272 11.41 -15.11 -5.49
N ARG A 273 12.02 -16.10 -4.82
CA ARG A 273 11.36 -16.99 -3.84
C ARG A 273 11.93 -16.88 -2.43
N GLU A 274 12.91 -16.00 -2.23
CA GLU A 274 13.47 -15.66 -0.92
C GLU A 274 13.22 -14.19 -0.59
N THR A 275 12.84 -13.92 0.66
CA THR A 275 12.50 -12.56 1.10
C THR A 275 13.70 -11.62 1.05
N PHE A 276 13.41 -10.33 0.83
CA PHE A 276 14.39 -9.26 0.89
C PHE A 276 14.52 -8.76 2.32
N THR A 277 15.76 -8.63 2.78
CA THR A 277 16.03 -8.00 4.08
C THR A 277 15.82 -6.50 3.98
N ASN A 278 15.59 -5.83 5.11
CA ASN A 278 15.41 -4.37 5.11
C ASN A 278 16.65 -3.62 4.59
N ALA A 279 17.85 -4.16 4.80
CA ALA A 279 19.07 -3.59 4.24
C ALA A 279 19.05 -3.58 2.71
N GLU A 280 18.56 -4.65 2.09
CA GLU A 280 18.46 -4.78 0.63
C GLU A 280 17.34 -3.91 0.06
N ILE A 281 16.20 -3.84 0.75
CA ILE A 281 15.15 -2.88 0.44
C ILE A 281 15.71 -1.46 0.46
N ASN A 282 16.51 -1.10 1.47
CA ASN A 282 17.11 0.23 1.55
C ASN A 282 18.09 0.52 0.40
N VAL A 283 18.82 -0.49 -0.09
CA VAL A 283 19.65 -0.36 -1.29
C VAL A 283 18.79 -0.06 -2.52
N LEU A 284 17.66 -0.76 -2.68
CA LEU A 284 16.73 -0.53 -3.78
C LEU A 284 16.00 0.82 -3.67
N LYS A 285 15.63 1.25 -2.46
CA LYS A 285 15.07 2.59 -2.19
C LYS A 285 16.05 3.70 -2.51
N GLN A 286 17.32 3.54 -2.13
CA GLN A 286 18.36 4.51 -2.47
C GLN A 286 18.60 4.55 -3.98
N PHE A 287 18.69 3.39 -4.63
CA PHE A 287 18.79 3.29 -6.08
C PHE A 287 17.62 3.99 -6.79
N ALA A 288 16.40 3.80 -6.29
CA ALA A 288 15.21 4.49 -6.76
C ALA A 288 15.33 6.00 -6.57
N ASP A 289 15.73 6.48 -5.38
CA ASP A 289 15.90 7.91 -5.08
C ASP A 289 16.89 8.62 -6.02
N GLU A 290 17.92 7.89 -6.46
CA GLU A 290 18.91 8.32 -7.43
C GLU A 290 18.39 8.29 -8.89
N GLY A 291 17.11 7.93 -9.10
CA GLY A 291 16.42 7.87 -10.40
C GLY A 291 16.38 6.47 -11.03
N GLY A 292 16.80 5.44 -10.31
CA GLY A 292 16.73 4.06 -10.78
C GLY A 292 15.29 3.55 -10.90
N ARG A 293 15.07 2.55 -11.75
CA ARG A 293 13.80 1.82 -11.86
C ARG A 293 13.95 0.39 -11.38
N VAL A 294 13.05 -0.04 -10.50
CA VAL A 294 12.94 -1.43 -10.05
C VAL A 294 11.80 -2.09 -10.80
N ILE A 295 12.04 -3.26 -11.37
CA ILE A 295 11.00 -4.05 -12.03
C ILE A 295 10.89 -5.39 -11.32
N PHE A 296 9.74 -5.64 -10.69
CA PHE A 296 9.44 -6.92 -10.07
C PHE A 296 8.66 -7.78 -11.06
N VAL A 297 9.23 -8.93 -11.44
CA VAL A 297 8.58 -9.86 -12.36
C VAL A 297 8.15 -11.10 -11.56
N GLY A 298 6.90 -11.13 -11.15
CA GLY A 298 6.26 -12.31 -10.57
C GLY A 298 5.81 -13.29 -11.65
N GLU A 299 4.88 -14.17 -11.31
CA GLU A 299 4.14 -15.01 -12.26
C GLU A 299 2.74 -15.29 -11.69
N TRP A 300 1.84 -15.86 -12.48
CA TRP A 300 0.52 -16.22 -11.97
C TRP A 300 0.60 -17.31 -10.89
N GLN A 301 -0.39 -17.29 -10.00
CA GLN A 301 -0.43 -18.10 -8.76
C GLN A 301 -0.06 -19.58 -8.91
N GLY A 302 -0.38 -20.22 -10.03
CA GLY A 302 -0.10 -21.64 -10.26
C GLY A 302 1.37 -21.97 -10.49
N TYR A 303 2.19 -20.99 -10.87
CA TYR A 303 3.64 -21.15 -11.03
C TYR A 303 4.45 -20.29 -10.06
N TYR A 304 3.79 -19.43 -9.27
CA TYR A 304 4.42 -18.57 -8.27
C TYR A 304 3.73 -18.68 -6.92
N ASP A 305 4.36 -19.44 -6.03
CA ASP A 305 3.89 -19.67 -4.65
C ASP A 305 4.35 -18.59 -3.65
N ALA A 306 5.07 -17.56 -4.12
CA ALA A 306 5.65 -16.51 -3.29
C ALA A 306 4.90 -15.16 -3.39
N ILE A 307 3.57 -15.20 -3.57
CA ILE A 307 2.71 -14.00 -3.57
C ILE A 307 2.84 -13.20 -2.27
N SER A 308 2.95 -13.87 -1.11
CA SER A 308 3.13 -13.19 0.18
C SER A 308 4.47 -12.44 0.27
N LEU A 309 5.53 -12.98 -0.33
CA LEU A 309 6.82 -12.32 -0.45
C LEU A 309 6.75 -11.10 -1.36
N GLU A 310 6.08 -11.22 -2.51
CA GLU A 310 5.86 -10.08 -3.40
C GLU A 310 5.11 -8.97 -2.66
N ASN A 311 4.00 -9.27 -2.01
CA ASN A 311 3.24 -8.26 -1.26
C ASN A 311 4.04 -7.63 -0.10
N ASP A 312 4.85 -8.41 0.62
CA ASP A 312 5.79 -7.87 1.63
C ASP A 312 6.83 -6.94 1.00
N PHE A 313 7.40 -7.33 -0.15
CA PHE A 313 8.34 -6.50 -0.90
C PHE A 313 7.70 -5.19 -1.36
N LEU A 314 6.52 -5.25 -1.98
CA LEU A 314 5.77 -4.08 -2.46
C LEU A 314 5.45 -3.12 -1.31
N GLY A 315 4.92 -3.63 -0.20
CA GLY A 315 4.63 -2.82 0.99
C GLY A 315 5.88 -2.16 1.58
N LYS A 316 7.00 -2.87 1.64
CA LYS A 316 8.29 -2.32 2.10
C LYS A 316 8.85 -1.26 1.15
N MET A 317 8.57 -1.34 -0.15
CA MET A 317 8.92 -0.33 -1.15
C MET A 317 7.95 0.87 -1.14
N GLY A 318 6.88 0.83 -0.34
CA GLY A 318 5.87 1.88 -0.25
C GLY A 318 4.73 1.78 -1.26
N ALA A 319 4.73 0.74 -2.11
CA ALA A 319 3.61 0.47 -2.99
C ALA A 319 2.42 -0.07 -2.19
N VAL A 320 1.20 0.30 -2.58
CA VAL A 320 -0.02 -0.17 -1.92
C VAL A 320 -0.63 -1.35 -2.66
N MET A 321 -0.24 -1.54 -3.93
CA MET A 321 -0.78 -2.56 -4.79
C MET A 321 -0.51 -3.95 -4.20
N THR A 322 -1.47 -4.85 -4.37
CA THR A 322 -1.36 -6.22 -3.88
C THR A 322 -1.63 -7.21 -4.98
N ASN A 323 -0.80 -8.24 -5.06
CA ASN A 323 -1.07 -9.43 -5.86
C ASN A 323 -2.08 -10.31 -5.11
N THR A 324 -3.21 -10.57 -5.77
CA THR A 324 -4.32 -11.39 -5.24
C THR A 324 -4.40 -12.78 -5.87
N GLY A 325 -3.40 -13.17 -6.66
CA GLY A 325 -3.37 -14.43 -7.38
C GLY A 325 -4.32 -14.45 -8.58
N GLN A 326 -4.93 -15.61 -8.83
CA GLN A 326 -5.78 -15.92 -9.99
C GLN A 326 -5.01 -16.26 -11.27
N ALA A 327 -5.74 -16.92 -12.19
CA ALA A 327 -5.28 -17.24 -13.53
C ALA A 327 -6.15 -16.45 -14.53
N VAL A 328 -5.60 -15.36 -15.07
CA VAL A 328 -6.32 -14.46 -15.99
C VAL A 328 -5.65 -14.45 -17.36
N ASP A 329 -6.46 -14.44 -18.42
CA ASP A 329 -6.02 -14.46 -19.83
C ASP A 329 -4.99 -15.56 -20.12
N CYS A 330 -5.28 -16.77 -19.66
CA CYS A 330 -4.39 -17.91 -19.85
C CYS A 330 -4.25 -18.36 -21.31
N GLY A 331 -3.02 -18.77 -21.66
CA GLY A 331 -2.57 -18.92 -23.05
C GLY A 331 -2.05 -17.59 -23.62
N TYR A 332 -1.27 -17.63 -24.71
CA TYR A 332 -0.77 -16.39 -25.31
C TYR A 332 -1.92 -15.59 -25.94
N ASN A 333 -2.25 -14.46 -25.31
CA ASN A 333 -3.33 -13.57 -25.69
C ASN A 333 -2.78 -12.18 -26.02
N THR A 334 -3.31 -11.55 -27.07
CA THR A 334 -2.97 -10.16 -27.41
C THR A 334 -4.06 -9.24 -26.91
N LEU A 335 -3.76 -8.48 -25.87
CA LEU A 335 -4.64 -7.48 -25.29
C LEU A 335 -4.68 -6.24 -26.18
N PRO A 336 -5.88 -5.70 -26.48
CA PRO A 336 -6.01 -4.54 -27.36
C PRO A 336 -5.59 -3.24 -26.67
N GLN A 337 -5.44 -2.16 -27.44
CA GLN A 337 -5.12 -0.81 -26.92
C GLN A 337 -6.07 -0.36 -25.80
N ALA A 338 -7.35 -0.75 -25.86
CA ALA A 338 -8.34 -0.40 -24.84
C ALA A 338 -8.00 -0.95 -23.45
N SER A 339 -7.23 -2.04 -23.39
CA SER A 339 -6.71 -2.61 -22.13
C SER A 339 -5.46 -1.88 -21.62
N LEU A 340 -4.81 -1.04 -22.43
CA LEU A 340 -3.63 -0.27 -22.03
C LEU A 340 -4.04 1.05 -21.38
N ARG A 341 -3.22 1.54 -20.45
CA ARG A 341 -3.40 2.86 -19.83
C ARG A 341 -2.28 3.81 -20.24
N PRO A 342 -2.55 5.11 -20.45
CA PRO A 342 -1.53 6.08 -20.85
C PRO A 342 -0.37 6.17 -19.84
N HIS A 343 0.79 5.65 -20.20
CA HIS A 343 2.00 5.69 -19.38
C HIS A 343 3.22 5.80 -20.29
N GLN A 344 4.36 6.28 -19.80
CA GLN A 344 5.59 6.32 -20.58
C GLN A 344 6.03 4.91 -21.04
N ILE A 345 5.71 3.88 -20.24
CA ILE A 345 5.96 2.46 -20.55
C ILE A 345 5.08 1.98 -21.73
N THR A 346 3.83 2.43 -21.79
CA THR A 346 2.85 2.02 -22.81
C THR A 346 2.77 2.97 -24.00
N GLN A 347 3.59 4.02 -24.01
CA GLN A 347 3.56 5.05 -25.03
C GLN A 347 3.83 4.46 -26.42
N GLY A 348 2.93 4.76 -27.36
CA GLY A 348 3.00 4.27 -28.74
C GLY A 348 2.63 2.78 -28.93
N MET A 349 2.25 2.09 -27.85
CA MET A 349 1.72 0.74 -27.92
C MET A 349 0.25 0.74 -28.35
N THR A 350 -0.11 -0.23 -29.17
CA THR A 350 -1.50 -0.45 -29.65
C THR A 350 -2.07 -1.79 -29.18
N ASN A 351 -1.24 -2.63 -28.57
CA ASN A 351 -1.57 -3.90 -27.97
C ASN A 351 -0.37 -4.39 -27.14
N ILE A 352 -0.56 -5.49 -26.42
CA ILE A 352 0.50 -6.25 -25.75
C ILE A 352 0.14 -7.73 -25.79
N THR A 353 1.11 -8.60 -26.08
CA THR A 353 0.96 -10.04 -25.92
C THR A 353 1.37 -10.44 -24.51
N ILE A 354 0.47 -11.10 -23.80
CA ILE A 354 0.71 -11.68 -22.48
C ILE A 354 0.36 -13.16 -22.54
N ALA A 355 0.59 -13.87 -21.43
CA ALA A 355 -0.04 -15.17 -21.17
C ALA A 355 -0.86 -15.12 -19.87
N CYS A 356 -0.94 -16.22 -19.13
CA CYS A 356 -1.56 -16.26 -17.81
C CYS A 356 -0.94 -15.20 -16.88
N SER A 357 -1.76 -14.42 -16.16
CA SER A 357 -1.26 -13.44 -15.19
C SER A 357 -2.08 -13.47 -13.90
N SER A 358 -1.44 -13.19 -12.75
CA SER A 358 -2.17 -12.88 -11.51
C SER A 358 -2.67 -11.43 -11.52
N VAL A 359 -3.75 -11.21 -10.77
CA VAL A 359 -4.39 -9.90 -10.63
C VAL A 359 -3.68 -9.07 -9.58
N LEU A 360 -3.34 -7.84 -9.99
CA LEU A 360 -3.00 -6.76 -9.07
C LEU A 360 -4.26 -5.99 -8.68
N VAL A 361 -4.38 -5.64 -7.41
CA VAL A 361 -5.33 -4.64 -6.93
C VAL A 361 -4.53 -3.39 -6.58
N PRO A 362 -4.52 -2.36 -7.44
CA PRO A 362 -3.87 -1.10 -7.13
C PRO A 362 -4.52 -0.45 -5.91
N GLY A 363 -3.69 0.13 -5.05
CA GLY A 363 -4.11 1.06 -4.03
C GLY A 363 -3.96 2.51 -4.50
N PRO A 364 -4.02 3.45 -3.55
CA PRO A 364 -3.85 4.87 -3.83
C PRO A 364 -2.42 5.13 -4.30
N ASN A 365 -2.26 6.01 -5.29
CA ASN A 365 -0.97 6.39 -5.89
C ASN A 365 -0.25 5.28 -6.68
N ASP A 366 -0.90 4.11 -6.84
CA ASP A 366 -0.50 3.09 -7.80
C ASP A 366 -1.23 3.33 -9.13
N TYR A 367 -0.54 3.12 -10.25
CA TYR A 367 -1.08 3.33 -11.58
C TYR A 367 -1.12 2.02 -12.37
N PRO A 368 -2.30 1.58 -12.85
CA PRO A 368 -2.39 0.39 -13.68
C PRO A 368 -1.78 0.65 -15.06
N LEU A 369 -0.92 -0.25 -15.56
CA LEU A 369 -0.33 -0.17 -16.90
C LEU A 369 -1.22 -0.82 -17.95
N TYR A 370 -1.73 -2.02 -17.66
CA TYR A 370 -2.71 -2.68 -18.50
C TYR A 370 -3.62 -3.63 -17.72
N TYR A 371 -4.79 -3.85 -18.31
CA TYR A 371 -5.85 -4.69 -17.80
C TYR A 371 -5.98 -5.97 -18.63
N ASP A 372 -6.78 -6.92 -18.14
CA ASP A 372 -7.20 -8.11 -18.85
C ASP A 372 -8.01 -7.82 -20.13
N SER A 373 -8.33 -8.87 -20.87
CA SER A 373 -9.07 -8.82 -22.14
C SER A 373 -10.47 -8.24 -22.00
N SER A 374 -11.11 -8.37 -20.82
CA SER A 374 -12.38 -7.70 -20.48
C SER A 374 -12.22 -6.31 -19.90
N ASN A 375 -10.98 -5.80 -19.77
CA ASN A 375 -10.65 -4.47 -19.28
C ASN A 375 -11.20 -4.19 -17.86
N SER A 376 -11.19 -5.21 -17.01
CA SER A 376 -11.80 -5.24 -15.68
C SER A 376 -10.82 -5.55 -14.54
N LYS A 377 -9.73 -6.26 -14.82
CA LYS A 377 -8.71 -6.65 -13.83
C LYS A 377 -7.35 -6.12 -14.23
N VAL A 378 -6.59 -5.59 -13.29
CA VAL A 378 -5.25 -5.05 -13.55
C VAL A 378 -4.24 -6.19 -13.54
N LEU A 379 -3.41 -6.27 -14.58
CA LEU A 379 -2.42 -7.35 -14.75
C LEU A 379 -0.97 -6.85 -14.65
N SER A 380 -0.77 -5.54 -14.75
CA SER A 380 0.49 -4.87 -14.46
C SER A 380 0.22 -3.46 -13.97
N ALA A 381 1.02 -3.00 -13.02
CA ALA A 381 0.92 -1.67 -12.44
C ALA A 381 2.30 -1.12 -12.09
N VAL A 382 2.33 0.15 -11.75
CA VAL A 382 3.53 0.89 -11.36
C VAL A 382 3.20 1.78 -10.18
N ALA A 383 4.15 1.97 -9.26
CA ALA A 383 4.01 2.87 -8.12
C ALA A 383 5.27 3.70 -7.92
N THR A 384 5.12 4.84 -7.26
CA THR A 384 6.27 5.59 -6.74
C THR A 384 6.82 4.86 -5.52
N ILE A 385 8.13 4.66 -5.47
CA ILE A 385 8.82 4.05 -4.33
C ILE A 385 8.94 5.10 -3.22
N ASP A 386 8.54 4.74 -2.00
CA ASP A 386 8.89 5.52 -0.81
C ASP A 386 10.38 5.31 -0.51
N THR A 387 11.16 6.37 -0.71
CA THR A 387 12.62 6.33 -0.55
C THR A 387 13.07 6.48 0.90
N THR A 388 12.14 6.61 1.87
CA THR A 388 12.46 6.65 3.29
C THR A 388 13.07 5.31 3.74
N PRO A 389 14.30 5.30 4.27
CA PRO A 389 14.94 4.06 4.71
C PRO A 389 14.16 3.37 5.84
N LEU A 390 14.03 2.05 5.76
CA LEU A 390 13.47 1.22 6.82
C LEU A 390 14.50 1.00 7.94
N PRO A 391 14.09 1.01 9.22
CA PRO A 391 14.93 0.51 10.30
C PRO A 391 15.39 -0.93 10.04
N LEU A 392 16.63 -1.26 10.38
CA LEU A 392 17.19 -2.61 10.12
C LEU A 392 16.40 -3.73 10.82
N ASN A 393 15.73 -3.41 11.93
CA ASN A 393 14.87 -4.29 12.71
C ASN A 393 13.37 -4.10 12.46
N TYR A 394 12.99 -3.34 11.42
CA TYR A 394 11.59 -3.10 11.08
C TYR A 394 10.89 -4.41 10.71
N VAL A 395 9.74 -4.65 11.35
CA VAL A 395 8.80 -5.70 10.97
C VAL A 395 7.58 -4.95 10.43
N GLY A 396 7.34 -5.05 9.12
CA GLY A 396 6.18 -4.41 8.51
C GLY A 396 4.88 -4.99 9.03
N PRO A 397 3.77 -4.24 8.99
CA PRO A 397 2.46 -4.83 9.19
C PRO A 397 2.31 -5.92 8.12
N GLN A 398 2.11 -7.17 8.54
CA GLN A 398 1.75 -8.22 7.60
C GLN A 398 0.47 -7.78 6.91
N GLN A 399 0.52 -7.54 5.60
CA GLN A 399 -0.70 -7.40 4.83
C GLN A 399 -1.47 -8.71 4.99
N VAL A 400 -2.59 -8.65 5.71
CA VAL A 400 -3.44 -9.80 5.95
C VAL A 400 -3.93 -10.25 4.58
N SER A 401 -3.39 -11.37 4.10
CA SER A 401 -3.91 -12.03 2.92
C SER A 401 -5.33 -12.48 3.27
N LEU A 402 -6.33 -11.76 2.77
CA LEU A 402 -7.68 -12.30 2.68
C LEU A 402 -7.58 -13.48 1.73
N THR A 403 -7.44 -14.67 2.31
CA THR A 403 -7.51 -15.91 1.55
C THR A 403 -8.85 -15.89 0.82
N PRO A 404 -8.87 -15.90 -0.53
CA PRO A 404 -10.11 -16.14 -1.23
C PRO A 404 -10.59 -17.50 -0.74
N GLN A 405 -11.74 -17.55 -0.06
CA GLN A 405 -12.40 -18.82 0.20
C GLN A 405 -12.66 -19.47 -1.16
N SER A 406 -11.83 -20.45 -1.52
CA SER A 406 -12.04 -21.23 -2.72
C SER A 406 -13.30 -22.07 -2.51
N LEU A 407 -14.40 -21.62 -3.10
CA LEU A 407 -15.54 -22.49 -3.39
C LEU A 407 -15.36 -23.06 -4.80
N ALA A 408 -14.31 -23.86 -5.03
CA ALA A 408 -14.22 -24.76 -6.19
C ALA A 408 -13.11 -25.82 -6.00
N PRO A 409 -13.34 -27.08 -6.44
CA PRO A 409 -12.44 -28.19 -6.14
C PRO A 409 -11.18 -28.17 -6.99
N LEU A 410 -10.11 -28.73 -6.40
CA LEU A 410 -8.80 -29.00 -6.99
C LEU A 410 -8.92 -29.61 -8.39
N LEU A 411 -8.63 -28.82 -9.43
CA LEU A 411 -8.42 -29.33 -10.79
C LEU A 411 -6.94 -29.64 -10.99
N ASN A 412 -6.66 -30.89 -11.38
CA ASN A 412 -5.33 -31.37 -11.71
C ASN A 412 -4.92 -30.87 -13.11
N PRO A 413 -3.84 -30.07 -13.25
CA PRO A 413 -3.43 -29.47 -14.52
C PRO A 413 -2.88 -30.48 -15.55
N HIS A 414 -2.80 -31.78 -15.23
CA HIS A 414 -2.39 -32.84 -16.15
C HIS A 414 -3.54 -33.70 -16.70
N SER A 415 -4.80 -33.34 -16.46
CA SER A 415 -5.99 -34.08 -16.92
C SER A 415 -6.59 -33.42 -18.17
N SER A 416 -6.59 -34.14 -19.30
CA SER A 416 -7.25 -33.68 -20.55
C SER A 416 -8.78 -33.79 -20.50
N THR A 417 -9.36 -34.17 -19.36
CA THR A 417 -10.82 -34.29 -19.18
C THR A 417 -11.39 -33.40 -18.08
N GLY A 418 -10.59 -32.53 -17.45
CA GLY A 418 -11.11 -31.45 -16.59
C GLY A 418 -11.87 -31.91 -15.34
N TYR A 419 -11.49 -33.05 -14.76
CA TYR A 419 -11.76 -33.45 -13.37
C TYR A 419 -10.50 -34.05 -12.77
#